data_AF-A0A2M9JDP8-F1
#
_entry.id   AF-A0A2M9JDP8-F1
#
_cell.length_a   1.000
_cell.length_b   1.000
_cell.length_c   1.000
_cell.angle_alpha   90.00
_cell.angle_beta   90.00
_cell.angle_gamma   90.00
#
_symmetry.space_group_name_H-M   'P 1'
#
loop_
_entity.id
_entity.type
_entity.pdbx_description
1 polymer ?
#
loop_
_entity_poly.entity_id
_entity_poly.type
_entity_poly.pdbx_seq_one_letter_code
_entity_poly.pdbx_strand_id
1 'polypeptide(L)'
;MFRTPLHQGLPRTASAAAHLRLFVLVGVVTVLVTRAFLALTGYPKLGGGAANGGLHISHMLWGGLLMLAGLLVMLVRAGAASRRRGAVLGGVGFGLFIDEVGKLVATDGYFYRPAPGIIYLSFVMLTGFAQWVARRAHKDRREAPGALRAADAAETALHGVLGGLTAQERCEALRRLCGTEGPPTALDTALAALIEAVPERPAPPPAPHHEALARARVRASELMAQLTRTRGLVHLVAWGTTLQAVVLLVAVTAEGVTGGLDGETPWPAVTGALVCSLATLALSLRGTARLLSDRDAALRTLRAALLVDLVVGQVFKFTINQFSGVSDWLISVALLCLLCRCSAGPTDRQVPSPQAVESAATTLRATTRQAV
;
A
#
# COMPACT_ATOMS: atom_id res chain seq x y z
N MET A 1 -23.95 32.11 11.84
CA MET A 1 -24.04 31.16 12.97
C MET A 1 -24.10 29.75 12.37
N PHE A 2 -22.95 29.09 12.18
CA PHE A 2 -22.88 27.77 11.55
C PHE A 2 -23.40 26.71 12.52
N ARG A 3 -24.68 26.33 12.42
CA ARG A 3 -25.20 25.09 12.99
C ARG A 3 -25.18 24.03 11.89
N THR A 4 -24.00 23.54 11.56
CA THR A 4 -23.88 22.21 10.97
C THR A 4 -23.84 21.21 12.14
N PRO A 5 -24.63 20.13 12.11
CA PRO A 5 -24.45 19.05 13.08
C PRO A 5 -22.99 18.61 13.00
N LEU A 6 -22.33 18.50 14.16
CA LEU A 6 -21.01 17.90 14.28
C LEU A 6 -21.12 16.51 13.68
N HIS A 7 -20.74 16.35 12.41
CA HIS A 7 -20.54 15.03 11.84
C HIS A 7 -19.48 14.38 12.72
N GLN A 8 -19.87 13.34 13.44
CA GLN A 8 -19.01 12.60 14.37
C GLN A 8 -17.83 11.87 13.69
N GLY A 9 -17.54 12.19 12.42
CA GLY A 9 -16.37 11.73 11.70
C GLY A 9 -15.26 12.76 11.80
N LEU A 10 -14.19 12.43 12.53
CA LEU A 10 -12.93 13.15 12.42
C LEU A 10 -12.54 13.21 10.93
N PRO A 11 -12.36 14.41 10.34
CA PRO A 11 -12.01 14.54 8.94
C PRO A 11 -10.66 13.85 8.67
N ARG A 12 -10.64 12.97 7.67
CA ARG A 12 -9.42 12.23 7.30
C ARG A 12 -8.54 13.12 6.46
N THR A 13 -7.27 13.25 6.83
CA THR A 13 -6.32 14.01 6.02
C THR A 13 -6.21 13.40 4.62
N ALA A 14 -6.13 14.26 3.61
CA ALA A 14 -5.95 13.90 2.21
C ALA A 14 -4.75 12.96 1.94
N SER A 15 -3.78 12.94 2.86
CA SER A 15 -2.54 12.18 2.77
C SER A 15 -2.51 10.93 3.66
N ALA A 16 -3.55 10.65 4.46
CA ALA A 16 -3.58 9.52 5.40
C ALA A 16 -3.26 8.19 4.74
N ALA A 17 -3.89 7.91 3.58
CA ALA A 17 -3.64 6.69 2.83
C ALA A 17 -2.18 6.57 2.32
N ALA A 18 -1.55 7.69 1.93
CA ALA A 18 -0.18 7.68 1.46
C ALA A 18 0.81 7.37 2.60
N HIS A 19 0.59 7.98 3.78
CA HIS A 19 1.39 7.71 4.97
C HIS A 19 1.25 6.27 5.44
N LEU A 20 0.03 5.73 5.45
CA LEU A 20 -0.20 4.34 5.85
C LEU A 20 0.40 3.33 4.87
N ARG A 21 0.35 3.59 3.56
CA ARG A 21 1.05 2.77 2.56
C ARG A 21 2.56 2.83 2.74
N LEU A 22 3.11 4.00 3.06
CA LEU A 22 4.54 4.16 3.36
C LEU A 22 4.93 3.36 4.61
N PHE A 23 4.15 3.46 5.68
CA PHE A 23 4.34 2.68 6.90
C PHE A 23 4.40 1.18 6.60
N VAL A 24 3.41 0.67 5.85
CA VAL A 24 3.36 -0.74 5.45
C VAL A 24 4.57 -1.14 4.61
N LEU A 25 4.91 -0.35 3.59
CA LEU A 25 6.05 -0.62 2.71
C LEU A 25 7.36 -0.69 3.49
N VAL A 26 7.61 0.30 4.34
CA VAL A 26 8.81 0.35 5.17
C VAL A 26 8.84 -0.83 6.14
N GLY A 27 7.72 -1.21 6.74
CA GLY A 27 7.63 -2.38 7.61
C GLY A 27 7.96 -3.69 6.89
N VAL A 28 7.37 -3.92 5.71
CA VAL A 28 7.66 -5.12 4.90
C VAL A 28 9.15 -5.17 4.53
N VAL A 29 9.71 -4.06 4.04
CA VAL A 29 11.13 -3.97 3.70
C VAL A 29 12.00 -4.24 4.92
N THR A 30 11.63 -3.71 6.09
CA THR A 30 12.38 -3.93 7.33
C THR A 30 12.40 -5.41 7.72
N VAL A 31 11.26 -6.11 7.64
CA VAL A 31 11.21 -7.56 7.90
C VAL A 31 12.09 -8.32 6.91
N LEU A 32 11.98 -8.03 5.61
CA LEU A 32 12.75 -8.72 4.58
C LEU A 32 14.27 -8.49 4.75
N VAL A 33 14.69 -7.26 5.03
CA VAL A 33 16.09 -6.92 5.28
C VAL A 33 16.59 -7.60 6.56
N THR A 34 15.82 -7.58 7.63
CA THR A 34 16.19 -8.23 8.90
C THR A 34 16.34 -9.73 8.72
N ARG A 35 15.42 -10.38 8.02
CA ARG A 35 15.49 -11.82 7.72
C ARG A 35 16.63 -12.18 6.78
N ALA A 36 16.86 -11.39 5.74
CA ALA A 36 17.99 -11.60 4.84
C ALA A 36 19.32 -11.47 5.59
N PHE A 37 19.45 -10.46 6.46
CA PHE A 37 20.62 -10.28 7.32
C PHE A 37 20.83 -11.47 8.26
N LEU A 38 19.77 -11.94 8.93
CA LEU A 38 19.85 -13.11 9.82
C LEU A 38 20.20 -14.39 9.06
N ALA A 39 19.65 -14.60 7.86
CA ALA A 39 19.98 -15.75 7.02
C ALA A 39 21.45 -15.73 6.57
N LEU A 40 21.98 -14.56 6.19
CA LEU A 40 23.38 -14.39 5.79
C LEU A 40 24.36 -14.54 6.95
N THR A 41 23.94 -14.21 8.17
CA THR A 41 24.79 -14.25 9.38
C THR A 41 24.64 -15.53 10.19
N GLY A 42 23.80 -16.48 9.76
CA GLY A 42 23.61 -17.76 10.44
C GLY A 42 22.78 -17.67 11.72
N TYR A 43 21.83 -16.72 11.80
CA TYR A 43 20.97 -16.48 12.96
C TYR A 43 21.73 -16.24 14.28
N PRO A 44 22.63 -15.24 14.34
CA PRO A 44 23.35 -14.91 15.56
C PRO A 44 22.34 -14.46 16.63
N LYS A 45 22.43 -15.03 17.82
CA LYS A 45 21.65 -14.55 18.98
C LYS A 45 22.21 -13.19 19.39
N LEU A 46 21.49 -12.12 19.08
CA LEU A 46 21.82 -10.76 19.51
C LEU A 46 21.34 -10.58 20.96
N GLY A 47 22.11 -11.12 21.90
CA GLY A 47 21.91 -11.05 23.34
C GLY A 47 23.11 -11.69 24.03
N GLY A 48 23.66 -11.01 25.04
CA GLY A 48 25.00 -11.26 25.55
C GLY A 48 25.31 -12.71 25.93
N GLY A 49 26.46 -13.19 25.43
CA GLY A 49 27.37 -14.15 26.03
C GLY A 49 26.79 -15.34 26.79
N ALA A 50 26.97 -16.52 26.21
CA ALA A 50 27.08 -17.76 26.95
C ALA A 50 28.25 -17.64 27.97
N ALA A 51 27.96 -17.16 29.17
CA ALA A 51 28.78 -17.35 30.36
C ALA A 51 28.04 -16.95 31.64
N ASN A 52 27.26 -15.87 31.68
CA ASN A 52 26.61 -15.42 32.93
C ASN A 52 25.38 -14.55 32.62
N GLY A 53 24.17 -15.13 32.66
CA GLY A 53 22.89 -14.40 32.85
C GLY A 53 22.69 -13.10 32.05
N GLY A 54 23.08 -13.05 30.78
CA GLY A 54 23.05 -11.84 29.96
C GLY A 54 21.64 -11.46 29.50
N LEU A 55 21.23 -10.22 29.77
CA LEU A 55 19.94 -9.64 29.36
C LEU A 55 19.77 -9.72 27.83
N HIS A 56 18.82 -10.54 27.33
CA HIS A 56 18.52 -10.64 25.91
C HIS A 56 17.61 -9.49 25.48
N ILE A 57 18.19 -8.39 25.00
CA ILE A 57 17.42 -7.26 24.46
C ILE A 57 16.94 -7.63 23.06
N SER A 58 15.71 -8.14 22.97
CA SER A 58 15.04 -8.42 21.70
C SER A 58 14.95 -7.16 20.83
N HIS A 59 15.12 -7.29 19.50
CA HIS A 59 14.82 -6.18 18.60
C HIS A 59 13.34 -5.79 18.59
N MET A 60 12.47 -6.56 19.26
CA MET A 60 11.13 -6.13 19.63
C MET A 60 11.15 -4.83 20.47
N LEU A 61 12.10 -4.68 21.41
CA LEU A 61 12.21 -3.47 22.23
C LEU A 61 12.59 -2.25 21.37
N TRP A 62 13.61 -2.41 20.52
CA TRP A 62 14.03 -1.38 19.58
C TRP A 62 12.91 -1.04 18.59
N GLY A 63 12.15 -2.05 18.16
CA GLY A 63 10.95 -1.90 17.36
C GLY A 63 9.89 -1.03 18.04
N GLY A 64 9.56 -1.35 19.30
CA GLY A 64 8.66 -0.56 20.14
C GLY A 64 9.14 0.88 20.33
N LEU A 65 10.43 1.08 20.60
CA LEU A 65 11.02 2.41 20.80
C LEU A 65 10.97 3.25 19.51
N LEU A 66 11.21 2.66 18.34
CA LEU A 66 11.09 3.35 17.06
C LEU A 66 9.64 3.71 16.72
N MET A 67 8.68 2.84 17.06
CA MET A 67 7.26 3.17 16.96
C MET A 67 6.90 4.35 17.86
N LEU A 68 7.35 4.34 19.13
CA LEU A 68 7.18 5.45 20.06
C LEU A 68 7.81 6.74 19.52
N ALA A 69 9.04 6.68 19.00
CA ALA A 69 9.70 7.83 18.39
C ALA A 69 8.89 8.38 17.19
N GLY A 70 8.32 7.49 16.37
CA GLY A 70 7.42 7.87 15.28
C GLY A 70 6.16 8.62 15.77
N LEU A 71 5.53 8.14 16.84
CA LEU A 71 4.40 8.80 17.49
C LEU A 71 4.80 10.15 18.09
N LEU A 72 5.93 10.23 18.80
CA LEU A 72 6.43 11.47 19.38
C LEU A 72 6.71 12.53 18.31
N VAL A 73 7.29 12.13 17.17
CA VAL A 73 7.48 13.05 16.03
C VAL A 73 6.13 13.61 15.58
N MET A 74 5.10 12.77 15.44
CA MET A 74 3.75 13.19 15.04
C MET A 74 3.05 14.07 16.08
N LEU A 75 3.30 13.86 17.37
CA LEU A 75 2.70 14.63 18.47
C LEU A 75 3.39 15.98 18.68
N VAL A 76 4.72 16.02 18.60
CA VAL A 76 5.52 17.23 18.88
C VAL A 76 5.60 18.14 17.66
N ARG A 77 5.57 17.60 16.45
CA ARG A 77 5.76 18.36 15.21
C ARG A 77 4.52 18.33 14.35
N ALA A 78 4.04 19.52 13.99
CA ALA A 78 2.98 19.65 13.01
C ALA A 78 3.47 19.35 11.57
N GLY A 79 2.58 18.72 10.81
CA GLY A 79 2.59 18.75 9.35
C GLY A 79 3.06 17.54 8.58
N ALA A 80 2.98 17.63 7.25
CA ALA A 80 3.16 16.50 6.34
C ALA A 80 4.55 15.85 6.44
N ALA A 81 5.60 16.63 6.66
CA ALA A 81 6.96 16.10 6.85
C ALA A 81 7.06 15.29 8.15
N SER A 82 6.40 15.74 9.22
CA SER A 82 6.31 15.01 10.49
C SER A 82 5.57 13.69 10.30
N ARG A 83 4.40 13.72 9.66
CA ARG A 83 3.61 12.51 9.35
C ARG A 83 4.38 11.51 8.49
N ARG A 84 5.15 11.97 7.52
CA ARG A 84 6.03 11.10 6.71
C ARG A 84 7.14 10.48 7.55
N ARG A 85 7.84 11.25 8.37
CA ARG A 85 8.89 10.73 9.26
C ARG A 85 8.32 9.74 10.27
N GLY A 86 7.17 10.06 10.88
CA GLY A 86 6.44 9.18 11.78
C GLY A 86 6.03 7.86 11.11
N ALA A 87 5.55 7.90 9.87
CA ALA A 87 5.24 6.70 9.10
C ALA A 87 6.49 5.84 8.79
N VAL A 88 7.65 6.46 8.49
CA VAL A 88 8.91 5.73 8.29
C VAL A 88 9.39 5.11 9.60
N LEU A 89 9.53 5.89 10.67
CA LEU A 89 9.98 5.40 11.98
C LEU A 89 9.04 4.33 12.53
N GLY A 90 7.74 4.57 12.45
CA GLY A 90 6.71 3.61 12.82
C GLY A 90 6.77 2.34 11.98
N GLY A 91 6.99 2.45 10.67
CA GLY A 91 7.11 1.31 9.77
C GLY A 91 8.34 0.45 10.10
N VAL A 92 9.51 1.07 10.30
CA VAL A 92 10.72 0.36 10.73
C VAL A 92 10.49 -0.30 12.08
N GLY A 93 9.94 0.45 13.04
CA GLY A 93 9.65 -0.06 14.37
C GLY A 93 8.69 -1.25 14.38
N PHE A 94 7.59 -1.15 13.63
CA PHE A 94 6.62 -2.23 13.48
C PHE A 94 7.22 -3.45 12.79
N GLY A 95 8.04 -3.25 11.75
CA GLY A 95 8.74 -4.32 11.05
C GLY A 95 9.68 -5.11 11.97
N LEU A 96 10.49 -4.42 12.78
CA LEU A 96 11.34 -5.07 13.77
C LEU A 96 10.53 -5.77 14.88
N PHE A 97 9.45 -5.14 15.33
CA PHE A 97 8.57 -5.68 16.37
C PHE A 97 7.90 -6.98 15.90
N ILE A 98 7.23 -6.97 14.76
CA ILE A 98 6.46 -8.11 14.25
C ILE A 98 7.37 -9.31 13.90
N ASP A 99 8.62 -9.03 13.53
CA ASP A 99 9.62 -10.06 13.23
C ASP A 99 9.97 -10.92 14.45
N GLU A 100 9.93 -10.35 15.66
CA GLU A 100 10.19 -11.06 16.92
C GLU A 100 8.94 -11.60 17.60
N VAL A 101 7.78 -10.97 17.38
CA VAL A 101 6.49 -11.55 17.83
C VAL A 101 6.34 -12.98 17.33
N GLY A 102 6.80 -13.26 16.10
CA GLY A 102 6.84 -14.60 15.56
C GLY A 102 7.65 -15.61 16.41
N LYS A 103 8.70 -15.17 17.11
CA LYS A 103 9.48 -16.03 18.01
C LYS A 103 8.86 -16.15 19.41
N LEU A 104 8.16 -15.12 19.88
CA LEU A 104 7.61 -15.03 21.25
C LEU A 104 6.24 -15.71 21.43
N VAL A 105 5.47 -15.87 20.36
CA VAL A 105 4.17 -16.60 20.41
C VAL A 105 4.39 -18.13 20.48
N ALA A 106 5.64 -18.60 20.40
CA ALA A 106 6.00 -19.99 20.64
C ALA A 106 6.15 -20.27 22.13
N THR A 107 5.27 -21.10 22.69
CA THR A 107 5.20 -21.42 24.12
C THR A 107 6.52 -21.91 24.71
N ASP A 108 7.40 -22.51 23.89
CA ASP A 108 8.57 -23.25 24.39
C ASP A 108 9.91 -22.80 23.76
N GLY A 109 9.97 -21.63 23.13
CA GLY A 109 11.22 -21.08 22.58
C GLY A 109 11.80 -21.83 21.37
N TYR A 110 11.13 -22.88 20.90
CA TYR A 110 11.33 -23.53 19.60
C TYR A 110 10.16 -23.18 18.67
N PHE A 111 10.51 -22.84 17.42
CA PHE A 111 9.65 -22.25 16.39
C PHE A 111 8.18 -22.69 16.39
N TYR A 112 7.28 -21.80 16.78
CA TYR A 112 5.88 -21.86 16.36
C TYR A 112 5.87 -21.59 14.85
N ARG A 113 5.75 -22.66 14.04
CA ARG A 113 5.75 -22.61 12.56
C ARG A 113 4.79 -21.58 11.93
N PRO A 114 3.65 -21.13 12.51
CA PRO A 114 2.82 -20.09 11.87
C PRO A 114 3.35 -18.65 12.00
N ALA A 115 4.55 -18.42 12.55
CA ALA A 115 5.13 -17.08 12.66
C ALA A 115 5.17 -16.27 11.34
N PRO A 116 5.63 -16.81 10.19
CA PRO A 116 5.64 -16.06 8.93
C PRO A 116 4.22 -15.80 8.40
N GLY A 117 3.27 -16.71 8.67
CA GLY A 117 1.86 -16.53 8.34
C GLY A 117 1.21 -15.37 9.10
N ILE A 118 1.52 -15.20 10.38
CA ILE A 118 1.04 -14.07 11.21
C ILE A 118 1.63 -12.74 10.73
N ILE A 119 2.94 -12.71 10.44
CA ILE A 119 3.61 -11.53 9.86
C ILE A 119 2.91 -11.14 8.56
N TYR A 120 2.70 -12.10 7.67
CA TYR A 120 2.03 -11.90 6.39
C TYR A 120 0.60 -11.37 6.57
N LEU A 121 -0.20 -12.03 7.41
CA LEU A 121 -1.57 -11.64 7.72
C LEU A 121 -1.65 -10.21 8.26
N SER A 122 -0.72 -9.83 9.14
CA SER A 122 -0.63 -8.48 9.70
C SER A 122 -0.47 -7.42 8.60
N PHE A 123 0.46 -7.65 7.67
CA PHE A 123 0.66 -6.73 6.54
C PHE A 123 -0.48 -6.74 5.53
N VAL A 124 -1.13 -7.88 5.30
CA VAL A 124 -2.34 -7.97 4.47
C VAL A 124 -3.47 -7.14 5.09
N MET A 125 -3.71 -7.28 6.40
CA MET A 125 -4.72 -6.51 7.11
C MET A 125 -4.42 -5.01 7.11
N LEU A 126 -3.17 -4.62 7.39
CA LEU A 126 -2.72 -3.22 7.31
C LEU A 126 -2.87 -2.65 5.90
N THR A 127 -2.55 -3.44 4.86
CA THR A 127 -2.72 -3.03 3.46
C THR A 127 -4.20 -2.89 3.12
N GLY A 128 -5.04 -3.83 3.53
CA GLY A 128 -6.49 -3.76 3.38
C GLY A 128 -7.08 -2.53 4.06
N PHE A 129 -6.64 -2.24 5.28
CA PHE A 129 -6.99 -1.03 6.02
C PHE A 129 -6.54 0.23 5.28
N ALA A 130 -5.31 0.27 4.77
CA ALA A 130 -4.80 1.38 3.97
C ALA A 130 -5.64 1.64 2.72
N GLN A 131 -6.07 0.57 2.04
CA GLN A 131 -6.94 0.68 0.88
C GLN A 131 -8.36 1.09 1.25
N TRP A 132 -8.89 0.59 2.36
CA TRP A 132 -10.19 1.02 2.88
C TRP A 132 -10.19 2.51 3.23
N VAL A 133 -9.15 2.99 3.93
CA VAL A 133 -8.95 4.43 4.22
C VAL A 133 -8.85 5.22 2.92
N ALA A 134 -8.10 4.74 1.92
CA ALA A 134 -7.97 5.41 0.64
C ALA A 134 -9.32 5.54 -0.09
N ARG A 135 -10.09 4.44 -0.16
CA ARG A 135 -11.41 4.42 -0.81
C ARG A 135 -12.40 5.36 -0.11
N ARG A 136 -12.42 5.34 1.23
CA ARG A 136 -13.22 6.25 2.04
C ARG A 136 -12.82 7.71 1.81
N ALA A 137 -11.53 8.04 1.82
CA ALA A 137 -11.06 9.39 1.53
C ALA A 137 -11.46 9.87 0.12
N HIS A 138 -11.44 9.00 -0.88
CA HIS A 138 -11.94 9.34 -2.22
C HIS A 138 -13.45 9.60 -2.26
N LYS A 139 -14.24 8.80 -1.54
CA LYS A 139 -15.69 9.00 -1.40
C LYS A 139 -16.00 10.30 -0.65
N ASP A 140 -15.37 10.47 0.51
CA ASP A 140 -15.49 11.66 1.36
C ASP A 140 -15.14 12.93 0.57
N ARG A 141 -14.19 12.89 -0.37
CA ARG A 141 -13.87 14.03 -1.27
C ARG A 141 -14.93 14.32 -2.32
N ARG A 142 -15.53 13.30 -2.93
CA ARG A 142 -16.59 13.48 -3.93
C ARG A 142 -17.87 14.01 -3.29
N GLU A 143 -18.14 13.57 -2.07
CA GLU A 143 -19.33 13.94 -1.29
C GLU A 143 -19.02 15.05 -0.27
N ALA A 144 -17.82 15.65 -0.33
CA ALA A 144 -17.34 16.60 0.68
C ALA A 144 -18.27 17.81 0.76
N PRO A 145 -18.88 18.10 1.93
CA PRO A 145 -19.50 19.39 2.19
C PRO A 145 -18.46 20.51 2.00
N GLY A 146 -18.88 21.69 1.53
CA GLY A 146 -17.96 22.82 1.26
C GLY A 146 -17.01 23.13 2.43
N ALA A 147 -17.48 22.97 3.67
CA ALA A 147 -16.67 23.15 4.88
C ALA A 147 -15.44 22.22 4.97
N LEU A 148 -15.52 20.97 4.48
CA LEU A 148 -14.38 20.04 4.51
C LEU A 148 -13.32 20.41 3.48
N ARG A 149 -13.74 20.90 2.30
CA ARG A 149 -12.82 21.39 1.26
C ARG A 149 -12.07 22.63 1.72
N ALA A 150 -12.79 23.55 2.35
CA ALA A 150 -12.22 24.74 2.96
C ALA A 150 -11.22 24.41 4.08
N ALA A 151 -11.52 23.42 4.93
CA ALA A 151 -10.61 22.97 5.98
C ALA A 151 -9.30 22.37 5.43
N ASP A 152 -9.37 21.50 4.42
CA ASP A 152 -8.18 20.90 3.77
C ASP A 152 -7.30 21.99 3.10
N ALA A 153 -7.93 22.98 2.49
CA ALA A 153 -7.22 24.11 1.88
C ALA A 153 -6.60 25.04 2.93
N ALA A 154 -7.29 25.28 4.05
CA ALA A 154 -6.74 26.01 5.18
C ALA A 154 -5.52 25.31 5.79
N GLU A 155 -5.54 23.97 5.93
CA GLU A 155 -4.36 23.22 6.38
C GLU A 155 -3.19 23.39 5.38
N THR A 156 -3.48 23.37 4.08
CA THR A 156 -2.47 23.56 3.05
C THR A 156 -1.89 24.98 3.07
N ALA A 157 -2.75 26.00 3.23
CA ALA A 157 -2.33 27.38 3.38
C ALA A 157 -1.46 27.58 4.63
N LEU A 158 -1.85 27.01 5.78
CA LEU A 158 -1.08 27.05 7.02
C LEU A 158 0.31 26.42 6.85
N HIS A 159 0.41 25.28 6.16
CA HIS A 159 1.71 24.70 5.80
C HIS A 159 2.53 25.60 4.90
N GLY A 160 1.87 26.24 3.93
CA GLY A 160 2.47 27.21 3.05
C GLY A 160 3.05 28.42 3.79
N VAL A 161 2.32 28.96 4.78
CA VAL A 161 2.80 30.10 5.58
C VAL A 161 4.11 29.77 6.30
N LEU A 162 4.28 28.53 6.78
CA LEU A 162 5.47 28.12 7.52
C LEU A 162 6.68 27.79 6.65
N GLY A 163 6.51 27.43 5.39
CA GLY A 163 7.61 26.87 4.58
C GLY A 163 7.53 27.11 3.06
N GLY A 164 6.60 27.95 2.62
CA GLY A 164 6.27 28.17 1.21
C GLY A 164 5.53 26.99 0.57
N LEU A 165 4.85 27.26 -0.55
CA LEU A 165 4.18 26.24 -1.37
C LEU A 165 4.94 26.05 -2.68
N THR A 166 5.07 24.81 -3.13
CA THR A 166 5.48 24.54 -4.51
C THR A 166 4.35 24.91 -5.48
N ALA A 167 4.67 25.21 -6.74
CA ALA A 167 3.66 25.47 -7.79
C ALA A 167 2.60 24.36 -7.88
N GLN A 168 3.02 23.10 -7.72
CA GLN A 168 2.12 21.95 -7.75
C GLN A 168 1.20 21.90 -6.53
N GLU A 169 1.73 22.16 -5.32
CA GLU A 169 0.91 22.22 -4.09
C GLU A 169 -0.09 23.37 -4.14
N ARG A 170 0.31 24.55 -4.63
CA ARG A 170 -0.57 25.71 -4.81
C ARG A 170 -1.70 25.42 -5.80
N CYS A 171 -1.36 24.90 -6.98
CA CYS A 171 -2.35 24.55 -8.00
C CYS A 171 -3.36 23.52 -7.49
N GLU A 172 -2.87 22.50 -6.80
CA GLU A 172 -3.70 21.44 -6.24
C GLU A 172 -4.58 21.95 -5.08
N ALA A 173 -4.10 22.87 -4.25
CA ALA A 173 -4.90 23.51 -3.20
C ALA A 173 -6.04 24.36 -3.77
N LEU A 174 -5.76 25.18 -4.78
CA LEU A 174 -6.77 25.99 -5.48
C LEU A 174 -7.79 25.10 -6.19
N ARG A 175 -7.34 24.03 -6.87
CA ARG A 175 -8.23 23.07 -7.54
C ARG A 175 -9.21 22.41 -6.58
N ARG A 176 -8.77 22.09 -5.35
CA ARG A 176 -9.65 21.53 -4.31
C ARG A 176 -10.68 22.53 -3.83
N LEU A 177 -10.30 23.81 -3.78
CA LEU A 177 -11.18 24.91 -3.40
C LEU A 177 -12.30 25.13 -4.43
N CYS A 178 -11.98 25.06 -5.73
CA CYS A 178 -12.93 25.39 -6.79
C CYS A 178 -14.18 24.50 -6.80
N GLY A 179 -14.14 23.29 -6.22
CA GLY A 179 -15.26 22.35 -6.29
C GLY A 179 -15.70 22.01 -7.72
N THR A 180 -16.66 21.11 -7.88
CA THR A 180 -17.31 20.81 -9.17
C THR A 180 -18.73 21.38 -9.26
N GLU A 181 -19.31 21.82 -8.14
CA GLU A 181 -20.73 22.22 -8.07
C GLU A 181 -20.89 23.42 -7.12
N GLY A 182 -21.30 24.56 -7.67
CA GLY A 182 -21.70 25.77 -6.93
C GLY A 182 -20.79 27.00 -7.15
N PRO A 183 -21.32 28.22 -7.00
CA PRO A 183 -20.51 29.44 -7.00
C PRO A 183 -19.58 29.49 -5.77
N PRO A 184 -18.40 30.11 -5.88
CA PRO A 184 -17.43 30.18 -4.78
C PRO A 184 -18.00 30.95 -3.57
N THR A 185 -17.81 30.40 -2.37
CA THR A 185 -18.21 31.03 -1.11
C THR A 185 -17.21 32.13 -0.74
N ALA A 186 -17.59 33.11 0.09
CA ALA A 186 -16.66 34.12 0.61
C ALA A 186 -15.43 33.51 1.33
N LEU A 187 -15.62 32.37 2.01
CA LEU A 187 -14.52 31.61 2.62
C LEU A 187 -13.55 31.03 1.58
N ASP A 188 -14.08 30.54 0.45
CA ASP A 188 -13.28 30.02 -0.65
C ASP A 188 -12.45 31.15 -1.27
N THR A 189 -13.06 32.31 -1.50
CA THR A 189 -12.32 33.48 -2.01
C THR A 189 -11.21 33.92 -1.06
N ALA A 190 -11.47 33.96 0.25
CA ALA A 190 -10.46 34.32 1.25
C ALA A 190 -9.31 33.31 1.34
N LEU A 191 -9.62 32.01 1.28
CA LEU A 191 -8.60 30.95 1.29
C LEU A 191 -7.79 30.93 0.00
N ALA A 192 -8.41 31.18 -1.15
CA ALA A 192 -7.71 31.32 -2.42
C ALA A 192 -6.70 32.48 -2.37
N ALA A 193 -7.13 33.65 -1.88
CA ALA A 193 -6.25 34.80 -1.70
C ALA A 193 -5.08 34.50 -0.74
N LEU A 194 -5.34 33.81 0.37
CA LEU A 194 -4.28 33.38 1.30
C LEU A 194 -3.28 32.43 0.61
N ILE A 195 -3.75 31.43 -0.13
CA ILE A 195 -2.90 30.46 -0.84
C ILE A 195 -2.04 31.15 -1.92
N GLU A 196 -2.58 32.15 -2.60
CA GLU A 196 -1.83 32.94 -3.59
C GLU A 196 -0.80 33.87 -2.93
N ALA A 197 -1.11 34.42 -1.76
CA ALA A 197 -0.19 35.27 -1.01
C ALA A 197 0.99 34.51 -0.39
N VAL A 198 0.89 33.18 -0.23
CA VAL A 198 1.97 32.36 0.31
C VAL A 198 3.19 32.33 -0.63
N PRO A 199 4.43 32.57 -0.12
CA PRO A 199 5.65 32.52 -0.92
C PRO A 199 5.82 31.21 -1.67
N GLU A 200 6.31 31.30 -2.91
CA GLU A 200 6.65 30.10 -3.67
C GLU A 200 7.96 29.50 -3.18
N ARG A 201 7.93 28.22 -2.83
CA ARG A 201 9.14 27.45 -2.57
C ARG A 201 9.51 26.68 -3.85
N PRO A 202 10.74 26.85 -4.37
CA PRO A 202 11.20 26.04 -5.50
C PRO A 202 11.16 24.56 -5.11
N ALA A 203 10.61 23.73 -5.99
CA ALA A 203 10.61 22.29 -5.77
C ALA A 203 12.07 21.82 -5.65
N PRO A 204 12.42 20.97 -4.65
CA PRO A 204 13.77 20.45 -4.54
C PRO A 204 14.12 19.72 -5.85
N PRO A 205 15.31 19.98 -6.43
CA PRO A 205 15.70 19.32 -7.67
C PRO A 205 15.67 17.81 -7.44
N PRO A 206 15.11 17.02 -8.38
CA PRO A 206 15.12 15.58 -8.25
C PRO A 206 16.57 15.12 -8.16
N ALA A 207 16.93 14.39 -7.11
CA ALA A 207 18.28 13.84 -7.02
C ALA A 207 18.54 12.94 -8.25
N PRO A 208 19.77 12.82 -8.75
CA PRO A 208 20.05 12.16 -10.03
C PRO A 208 19.56 10.71 -10.11
N HIS A 209 19.52 10.00 -8.98
CA HIS A 209 18.96 8.65 -8.89
C HIS A 209 17.43 8.62 -9.09
N HIS A 210 16.70 9.68 -8.71
CA HIS A 210 15.26 9.80 -8.96
C HIS A 210 14.96 9.96 -10.45
N GLU A 211 15.80 10.66 -11.21
CA GLU A 211 15.63 10.78 -12.66
C GLU A 211 15.93 9.49 -13.40
N ALA A 212 16.97 8.75 -12.99
CA ALA A 212 17.26 7.44 -13.53
C ALA A 212 16.11 6.46 -13.23
N LEU A 213 15.61 6.47 -12.00
CA LEU A 213 14.47 5.63 -11.59
C LEU A 213 13.17 6.05 -12.30
N ALA A 214 12.94 7.35 -12.51
CA ALA A 214 11.79 7.85 -13.26
C ALA A 214 11.84 7.41 -14.72
N ARG A 215 13.00 7.56 -15.38
CA ARG A 215 13.23 7.06 -16.74
C ARG A 215 13.08 5.56 -16.84
N ALA A 216 13.63 4.80 -15.88
CA ALA A 216 13.47 3.36 -15.81
C ALA A 216 12.00 2.95 -15.63
N ARG A 217 11.23 3.66 -14.79
CA ARG A 217 9.80 3.43 -14.59
C ARG A 217 8.98 3.72 -15.85
N VAL A 218 9.27 4.81 -16.54
CA VAL A 218 8.60 5.17 -17.80
C VAL A 218 8.89 4.10 -18.85
N ARG A 219 10.16 3.76 -19.08
CA ARG A 219 10.55 2.70 -20.02
C ARG A 219 9.97 1.34 -19.66
N ALA A 220 10.03 0.94 -18.40
CA ALA A 220 9.40 -0.30 -17.93
C ALA A 220 7.88 -0.28 -18.16
N SER A 221 7.22 0.87 -17.97
CA SER A 221 5.80 1.02 -18.24
C SER A 221 5.45 0.97 -19.72
N GLU A 222 6.31 1.50 -20.60
CA GLU A 222 6.17 1.46 -22.05
C GLU A 222 6.39 0.05 -22.60
N LEU A 223 7.47 -0.62 -22.18
CA LEU A 223 7.75 -2.02 -22.51
C LEU A 223 6.60 -2.92 -22.03
N MET A 224 6.13 -2.71 -20.80
CA MET A 224 5.00 -3.46 -20.24
C MET A 224 3.70 -3.16 -21.02
N ALA A 225 3.46 -1.92 -21.43
CA ALA A 225 2.30 -1.55 -22.25
C ALA A 225 2.35 -2.22 -23.64
N GLN A 226 3.52 -2.27 -24.27
CA GLN A 226 3.74 -2.97 -25.53
C GLN A 226 3.49 -4.48 -25.40
N LEU A 227 4.01 -5.10 -24.34
CA LEU A 227 3.81 -6.52 -24.04
C LEU A 227 2.32 -6.83 -23.81
N THR A 228 1.62 -6.05 -22.98
CA THR A 228 0.19 -6.23 -22.66
C THR A 228 -0.78 -5.98 -23.82
N ARG A 229 -0.31 -5.35 -24.91
CA ARG A 229 -1.09 -5.19 -26.15
C ARG A 229 -1.22 -6.48 -26.95
N THR A 230 -0.30 -7.44 -26.76
CA THR A 230 -0.34 -8.72 -27.49
C THR A 230 -1.43 -9.63 -26.92
N ARG A 231 -2.32 -10.13 -27.79
CA ARG A 231 -3.37 -11.08 -27.38
C ARG A 231 -2.77 -12.36 -26.77
N GLY A 232 -1.61 -12.80 -27.26
CA GLY A 232 -0.87 -13.95 -26.75
C GLY A 232 -0.47 -13.83 -25.28
N LEU A 233 -0.10 -12.63 -24.80
CA LEU A 233 0.30 -12.45 -23.40
C LEU A 233 -0.86 -12.70 -22.43
N VAL A 234 -2.09 -12.33 -22.78
CA VAL A 234 -3.25 -12.59 -21.90
C VAL A 234 -3.51 -14.08 -21.76
N HIS A 235 -3.39 -14.84 -22.86
CA HIS A 235 -3.47 -16.29 -22.81
C HIS A 235 -2.31 -16.91 -22.01
N LEU A 236 -1.09 -16.43 -22.21
CA LEU A 236 0.09 -16.87 -21.46
C LEU A 236 -0.09 -16.63 -19.95
N VAL A 237 -0.58 -15.44 -19.56
CA VAL A 237 -0.83 -15.10 -18.16
C VAL A 237 -1.97 -15.95 -17.58
N ALA A 238 -3.07 -16.14 -18.32
CA ALA A 238 -4.18 -16.99 -17.85
C ALA A 238 -3.74 -18.45 -17.65
N TRP A 239 -3.03 -19.03 -18.62
CA TRP A 239 -2.45 -20.36 -18.48
C TRP A 239 -1.40 -20.41 -17.38
N GLY A 240 -0.55 -19.38 -17.25
CA GLY A 240 0.43 -19.26 -16.17
C GLY A 240 -0.21 -19.27 -14.78
N THR A 241 -1.30 -18.51 -14.58
CA THR A 241 -2.03 -18.51 -13.30
C THR A 241 -2.66 -19.87 -13.01
N THR A 242 -3.17 -20.56 -14.03
CA THR A 242 -3.77 -21.88 -13.87
C THR A 242 -2.70 -22.93 -13.58
N LEU A 243 -1.59 -22.91 -14.31
CA LEU A 243 -0.44 -23.79 -14.09
C LEU A 243 0.13 -23.62 -12.68
N GLN A 244 0.30 -22.38 -12.23
CA GLN A 244 0.76 -22.10 -10.87
C GLN A 244 -0.21 -22.69 -9.84
N ALA A 245 -1.53 -22.50 -10.00
CA ALA A 245 -2.52 -23.08 -9.10
C ALA A 245 -2.47 -24.62 -9.06
N VAL A 246 -2.24 -25.27 -10.21
CA VAL A 246 -2.05 -26.72 -10.29
C VAL A 246 -0.77 -27.15 -9.56
N VAL A 247 0.36 -26.52 -9.83
CA VAL A 247 1.65 -26.83 -9.20
C VAL A 247 1.55 -26.72 -7.68
N LEU A 248 0.90 -25.66 -7.19
CA LEU A 248 0.69 -25.45 -5.76
C LEU A 248 -0.21 -26.51 -5.13
N LEU A 249 -1.31 -26.86 -5.78
CA LEU A 249 -2.17 -27.93 -5.31
C LEU A 249 -1.41 -29.25 -5.23
N VAL A 250 -0.65 -29.60 -6.28
CA VAL A 250 0.16 -30.81 -6.32
C VAL A 250 1.20 -30.81 -5.21
N ALA A 251 1.95 -29.72 -5.03
CA ALA A 251 2.96 -29.59 -3.98
C ALA A 251 2.37 -29.83 -2.58
N VAL A 252 1.26 -29.15 -2.25
CA VAL A 252 0.61 -29.30 -0.94
C VAL A 252 0.07 -30.72 -0.76
N THR A 253 -0.50 -31.34 -1.81
CA THR A 253 -0.98 -32.73 -1.72
C THR A 253 0.16 -33.74 -1.59
N ALA A 254 1.29 -33.52 -2.28
CA ALA A 254 2.44 -34.40 -2.24
C ALA A 254 3.08 -34.39 -0.84
N GLU A 255 3.24 -33.21 -0.24
CA GLU A 255 3.71 -33.07 1.15
C GLU A 255 2.77 -33.79 2.14
N GLY A 256 1.45 -33.64 1.94
CA GLY A 256 0.44 -34.32 2.77
C GLY A 256 0.47 -35.85 2.69
N VAL A 257 0.74 -36.41 1.50
CA VAL A 257 0.72 -37.87 1.26
C VAL A 257 2.06 -38.54 1.56
N THR A 258 3.18 -37.88 1.26
CA THR A 258 4.54 -38.44 1.44
C THR A 258 5.01 -38.47 2.89
N GLY A 259 4.22 -37.92 3.82
CA GLY A 259 4.60 -37.83 5.23
C GLY A 259 5.76 -36.87 5.49
N GLY A 260 6.13 -36.02 4.52
CA GLY A 260 7.14 -34.97 4.68
C GLY A 260 6.68 -33.81 5.60
N LEU A 261 5.43 -33.87 6.06
CA LEU A 261 4.96 -33.10 7.20
C LEU A 261 5.48 -33.77 8.47
N ASP A 262 6.71 -33.43 8.88
CA ASP A 262 7.19 -33.74 10.23
C ASP A 262 6.06 -33.41 11.23
N GLY A 263 5.87 -34.24 12.27
CA GLY A 263 4.72 -34.22 13.19
C GLY A 263 4.45 -32.87 13.91
N GLU A 264 5.25 -31.85 13.64
CA GLU A 264 5.13 -30.47 14.09
C GLU A 264 4.29 -29.57 13.15
N THR A 265 3.84 -30.06 11.99
CA THR A 265 3.03 -29.23 11.06
C THR A 265 1.55 -29.23 11.46
N PRO A 266 0.92 -28.07 11.73
CA PRO A 266 -0.49 -28.05 12.12
C PRO A 266 -1.38 -28.52 10.96
N TRP A 267 -2.07 -29.65 11.12
CA TRP A 267 -3.09 -30.14 10.17
C TRP A 267 -4.10 -29.07 9.70
N PRO A 268 -4.54 -28.11 10.54
CA PRO A 268 -5.40 -27.00 10.09
C PRO A 268 -4.78 -26.10 9.03
N ALA A 269 -3.46 -25.93 9.03
CA ALA A 269 -2.77 -25.10 8.04
C ALA A 269 -2.74 -25.81 6.67
N VAL A 270 -2.52 -27.13 6.67
CA VAL A 270 -2.52 -27.95 5.45
C VAL A 270 -3.91 -28.01 4.83
N THR A 271 -4.95 -28.25 5.62
CA THR A 271 -6.34 -28.24 5.12
C THR A 271 -6.74 -26.86 4.60
N GLY A 272 -6.38 -25.78 5.31
CA GLY A 272 -6.58 -24.41 4.84
C GLY A 272 -5.89 -24.14 3.51
N ALA A 273 -4.63 -24.56 3.36
CA ALA A 273 -3.87 -24.43 2.12
C ALA A 273 -4.51 -25.23 0.96
N LEU A 274 -4.96 -26.45 1.21
CA LEU A 274 -5.63 -27.30 0.21
C LEU A 274 -6.94 -26.68 -0.27
N VAL A 275 -7.81 -26.26 0.65
CA VAL A 275 -9.08 -25.61 0.32
C VAL A 275 -8.86 -24.33 -0.50
N CYS A 276 -7.90 -23.50 -0.08
CA CYS A 276 -7.56 -22.27 -0.82
C CYS A 276 -6.97 -22.57 -2.21
N SER A 277 -6.13 -23.59 -2.33
CA SER A 277 -5.52 -23.99 -3.61
C SER A 277 -6.57 -24.53 -4.57
N LEU A 278 -7.51 -25.35 -4.08
CA LEU A 278 -8.66 -25.84 -4.86
C LEU A 278 -9.57 -24.70 -5.31
N ALA A 279 -9.91 -23.77 -4.41
CA ALA A 279 -10.73 -22.60 -4.76
C ALA A 279 -10.03 -21.71 -5.80
N THR A 280 -8.73 -21.49 -5.65
CA THR A 280 -7.90 -20.72 -6.59
C THR A 280 -7.86 -21.40 -7.96
N LEU A 281 -7.66 -22.72 -8.00
CA LEU A 281 -7.67 -23.52 -9.23
C LEU A 281 -9.02 -23.49 -9.94
N ALA A 282 -10.11 -23.67 -9.19
CA ALA A 282 -11.47 -23.60 -9.76
C ALA A 282 -11.75 -22.22 -10.38
N LEU A 283 -11.34 -21.14 -9.70
CA LEU A 283 -11.45 -19.79 -10.22
C LEU A 283 -10.53 -19.56 -11.44
N SER A 284 -9.29 -20.07 -11.43
CA SER A 284 -8.35 -19.88 -12.54
C SER A 284 -8.80 -20.65 -13.79
N LEU A 285 -9.30 -21.87 -13.64
CA LEU A 285 -9.90 -22.65 -14.72
C LEU A 285 -11.13 -21.95 -15.30
N ARG A 286 -12.04 -21.48 -14.43
CA ARG A 286 -13.22 -20.71 -14.87
C ARG A 286 -12.82 -19.42 -15.60
N GLY A 287 -11.81 -18.72 -15.10
CA GLY A 287 -11.28 -17.51 -15.72
C GLY A 287 -10.68 -17.78 -17.10
N THR A 288 -9.87 -18.84 -17.22
CA THR A 288 -9.23 -19.24 -18.48
C THR A 288 -10.24 -19.74 -19.50
N ALA A 289 -11.23 -20.54 -19.10
CA ALA A 289 -12.30 -21.01 -19.99
C ALA A 289 -13.14 -19.84 -20.54
N ARG A 290 -13.40 -18.82 -19.72
CA ARG A 290 -14.14 -17.62 -20.14
C ARG A 290 -13.36 -16.72 -21.08
N LEU A 291 -12.06 -16.93 -21.26
CA LEU A 291 -11.22 -16.08 -22.10
C LEU A 291 -11.64 -16.12 -23.58
N LEU A 292 -12.29 -17.20 -24.00
CA LEU A 292 -12.84 -17.38 -25.35
C LEU A 292 -14.20 -16.68 -25.55
N SER A 293 -14.95 -16.43 -24.47
CA SER A 293 -16.31 -15.88 -24.54
C SER A 293 -16.39 -14.42 -24.12
N ASP A 294 -15.85 -14.08 -22.94
CA ASP A 294 -15.86 -12.74 -22.35
C ASP A 294 -14.53 -12.47 -21.67
N ARG A 295 -13.70 -11.65 -22.33
CA ARG A 295 -12.38 -11.26 -21.87
C ARG A 295 -12.43 -10.51 -20.53
N ASP A 296 -13.42 -9.65 -20.32
CA ASP A 296 -13.48 -8.84 -19.09
C ASP A 296 -13.91 -9.70 -17.91
N ALA A 297 -14.89 -10.58 -18.09
CA ALA A 297 -15.27 -11.56 -17.06
C ALA A 297 -14.14 -12.55 -16.76
N ALA A 298 -13.40 -12.99 -17.78
CA ALA A 298 -12.21 -13.82 -17.62
C ALA A 298 -11.16 -13.12 -16.75
N LEU A 299 -10.79 -11.88 -17.10
CA LEU A 299 -9.80 -11.11 -16.36
C LEU A 299 -10.25 -10.84 -14.92
N ARG A 300 -11.51 -10.45 -14.69
CA ARG A 300 -12.05 -10.26 -13.33
C ARG A 300 -11.96 -11.54 -12.50
N THR A 301 -12.28 -12.68 -13.09
CA THR A 301 -12.23 -13.98 -12.40
C THR A 301 -10.80 -14.40 -12.08
N LEU A 302 -9.86 -14.21 -13.01
CA LEU A 302 -8.44 -14.49 -12.78
C LEU A 302 -7.83 -13.58 -11.71
N ARG A 303 -8.21 -12.29 -11.68
CA ARG A 303 -7.83 -11.40 -10.54
C ARG A 303 -8.35 -11.93 -9.23
N ALA A 304 -9.62 -12.36 -9.19
CA ALA A 304 -10.21 -12.90 -7.98
C ALA A 304 -9.47 -14.15 -7.50
N ALA A 305 -9.08 -15.06 -8.41
CA ALA A 305 -8.27 -16.24 -8.07
C ALA A 305 -6.96 -15.83 -7.38
N LEU A 306 -6.18 -14.94 -8.00
CA LEU A 306 -4.90 -14.47 -7.44
C LEU A 306 -5.07 -13.68 -6.14
N LEU A 307 -6.15 -12.91 -5.99
CA LEU A 307 -6.44 -12.18 -4.76
C LEU A 307 -6.84 -13.13 -3.63
N VAL A 308 -7.60 -14.19 -3.91
CA VAL A 308 -7.93 -15.22 -2.91
C VAL A 308 -6.67 -15.93 -2.46
N ASP A 309 -5.80 -16.33 -3.39
CA ASP A 309 -4.51 -16.93 -3.05
C ASP A 309 -3.66 -15.97 -2.21
N LEU A 310 -3.45 -14.73 -2.69
CA LEU A 310 -2.64 -13.75 -1.97
C LEU A 310 -3.20 -13.42 -0.60
N VAL A 311 -4.51 -13.17 -0.44
CA VAL A 311 -5.05 -12.73 0.85
C VAL A 311 -5.17 -13.88 1.85
N VAL A 312 -5.54 -15.08 1.39
CA VAL A 312 -5.89 -16.20 2.27
C VAL A 312 -4.92 -17.36 2.11
N GLY A 313 -4.69 -17.82 0.87
CA GLY A 313 -3.82 -18.97 0.60
C GLY A 313 -2.40 -18.79 1.10
N GLN A 314 -1.81 -17.61 0.90
CA GLN A 314 -0.45 -17.29 1.31
C GLN A 314 -0.27 -17.34 2.84
N VAL A 315 -1.29 -17.03 3.64
CA VAL A 315 -1.20 -17.14 5.12
C VAL A 315 -0.85 -18.57 5.54
N PHE A 316 -1.51 -19.54 4.90
CA PHE A 316 -1.26 -20.96 5.15
C PHE A 316 0.06 -21.42 4.53
N LYS A 317 0.37 -20.99 3.30
CA LYS A 317 1.64 -21.36 2.64
C LYS A 317 2.85 -20.81 3.39
N PHE A 318 2.80 -19.59 3.92
CA PHE A 318 3.86 -19.04 4.78
C PHE A 318 3.97 -19.77 6.12
N THR A 319 2.90 -20.44 6.58
CA THR A 319 2.95 -21.29 7.78
C THR A 319 3.63 -22.63 7.49
N ILE A 320 3.41 -23.21 6.32
CA ILE A 320 3.97 -24.51 5.92
C ILE A 320 5.42 -24.34 5.40
N ASN A 321 5.60 -23.47 4.41
CA ASN A 321 6.83 -23.28 3.64
C ASN A 321 7.71 -22.14 4.15
N GLN A 322 7.31 -21.46 5.22
CA GLN A 322 8.03 -20.32 5.79
C GLN A 322 8.45 -19.31 4.70
N PHE A 323 9.70 -18.84 4.73
CA PHE A 323 10.21 -17.88 3.76
C PHE A 323 10.46 -18.45 2.35
N SER A 324 10.41 -19.78 2.15
CA SER A 324 10.44 -20.36 0.80
C SER A 324 9.22 -19.92 -0.03
N GLY A 325 8.08 -19.67 0.64
CA GLY A 325 6.85 -19.14 0.03
C GLY A 325 6.98 -17.75 -0.59
N VAL A 326 8.07 -17.01 -0.35
CA VAL A 326 8.29 -15.68 -0.97
C VAL A 326 8.36 -15.79 -2.50
N SER A 327 8.92 -16.87 -3.03
CA SER A 327 8.99 -17.12 -4.47
C SER A 327 7.60 -17.19 -5.12
N ASP A 328 6.73 -18.03 -4.56
CA ASP A 328 5.32 -18.15 -4.98
C ASP A 328 4.58 -16.83 -4.85
N TRP A 329 4.77 -16.11 -3.73
CA TRP A 329 4.19 -14.80 -3.52
C TRP A 329 4.61 -13.79 -4.60
N LEU A 330 5.90 -13.73 -4.97
CA LEU A 330 6.41 -12.85 -6.01
C LEU A 330 5.80 -13.16 -7.38
N ILE A 331 5.65 -14.44 -7.71
CA ILE A 331 5.00 -14.88 -8.96
C ILE A 331 3.53 -14.46 -8.96
N SER A 332 2.78 -14.73 -7.88
CA SER A 332 1.37 -14.31 -7.75
C SER A 332 1.19 -12.79 -7.89
N VAL A 333 2.06 -12.00 -7.27
CA VAL A 333 2.04 -10.52 -7.39
C VAL A 333 2.37 -10.08 -8.82
N ALA A 334 3.37 -10.70 -9.45
CA ALA A 334 3.73 -10.38 -10.83
C ALA A 334 2.57 -10.68 -11.79
N LEU A 335 1.97 -11.86 -11.71
CA LEU A 335 0.80 -12.23 -12.51
C LEU A 335 -0.37 -11.28 -12.25
N LEU A 336 -0.64 -10.92 -11.00
CA LEU A 336 -1.71 -9.97 -10.67
C LEU A 336 -1.44 -8.59 -11.26
N CYS A 337 -0.20 -8.11 -11.21
CA CYS A 337 0.21 -6.84 -11.79
C CYS A 337 0.02 -6.84 -13.31
N LEU A 338 0.48 -7.88 -14.01
CA LEU A 338 0.26 -8.05 -15.44
C LEU A 338 -1.24 -8.06 -15.76
N LEU A 339 -2.03 -8.80 -14.98
CA LEU A 339 -3.45 -8.96 -15.23
C LEU A 339 -4.23 -7.66 -15.00
N CYS A 340 -3.87 -6.87 -13.99
CA CYS A 340 -4.40 -5.52 -13.78
C CYS A 340 -4.08 -4.58 -14.95
N ARG A 341 -2.85 -4.64 -15.48
CA ARG A 341 -2.44 -3.84 -16.65
C ARG A 341 -3.22 -4.23 -17.90
N CYS A 342 -3.48 -5.51 -18.13
CA CYS A 342 -4.25 -6.01 -19.28
C CYS A 342 -5.72 -5.55 -19.32
N SER A 343 -6.27 -5.05 -18.21
CA SER A 343 -7.65 -4.51 -18.14
C SER A 343 -7.74 -3.01 -18.02
N ALA A 344 -6.65 -2.35 -17.65
CA ALA A 344 -6.53 -0.91 -17.78
C ALA A 344 -6.26 -0.61 -19.27
N GLY A 345 -7.29 -0.69 -20.10
CA GLY A 345 -7.22 -0.25 -21.50
C GLY A 345 -6.84 1.24 -21.61
N PRO A 346 -6.48 1.73 -22.82
CA PRO A 346 -6.03 3.12 -23.01
C PRO A 346 -7.03 4.19 -22.56
N THR A 347 -8.30 3.83 -22.39
CA THR A 347 -9.44 4.74 -22.21
C THR A 347 -9.58 5.33 -20.80
N ASP A 348 -8.94 4.75 -19.77
CA ASP A 348 -9.12 5.19 -18.36
C ASP A 348 -8.06 6.22 -17.88
N ARG A 349 -7.31 6.81 -18.82
CA ARG A 349 -6.42 7.97 -18.57
C ARG A 349 -7.04 9.27 -19.05
N GLN A 350 -8.30 9.55 -18.74
CA GLN A 350 -8.79 10.92 -18.74
C GLN A 350 -8.29 11.62 -17.48
N VAL A 351 -7.00 11.95 -17.50
CA VAL A 351 -6.53 13.12 -16.74
C VAL A 351 -7.21 14.31 -17.42
N PRO A 352 -8.02 15.11 -16.71
CA PRO A 352 -8.58 16.33 -17.29
C PRO A 352 -7.45 17.14 -17.91
N SER A 353 -7.64 17.62 -19.14
CA SER A 353 -6.58 18.30 -19.88
C SER A 353 -6.04 19.47 -19.04
N PRO A 354 -4.72 19.72 -19.07
CA PRO A 354 -4.11 20.85 -18.34
C PRO A 354 -4.85 22.16 -18.59
N GLN A 355 -5.36 22.35 -19.81
CA GLN A 355 -6.16 23.50 -20.24
C GLN A 355 -7.50 23.66 -19.51
N ALA A 356 -8.20 22.56 -19.19
CA ALA A 356 -9.46 22.63 -18.44
C ALA A 356 -9.24 23.08 -16.98
N VAL A 357 -8.12 22.64 -16.40
CA VAL A 357 -7.71 23.04 -15.05
C VAL A 357 -7.22 24.49 -15.03
N GLU A 358 -6.46 24.89 -16.05
CA GLU A 358 -5.94 26.25 -16.19
C GLU A 358 -7.06 27.26 -16.44
N SER A 359 -8.08 26.91 -17.23
CA SER A 359 -9.29 27.70 -17.41
C SER A 359 -10.03 27.94 -16.08
N ALA A 360 -10.30 26.88 -15.30
CA ALA A 360 -10.97 27.00 -14.00
C ALA A 360 -10.18 27.82 -12.98
N ALA A 361 -8.85 27.67 -12.95
CA ALA A 361 -7.97 28.49 -12.11
C ALA A 361 -7.94 29.96 -12.55
N THR A 362 -8.05 30.22 -13.86
CA THR A 362 -8.07 31.58 -14.42
C THR A 362 -9.37 32.30 -14.06
N THR A 363 -10.52 31.60 -14.10
CA THR A 363 -11.80 32.14 -13.66
C THR A 363 -11.81 32.52 -12.18
N LEU A 364 -11.17 31.70 -11.33
CA LEU A 364 -11.02 31.98 -9.90
C LEU A 364 -10.10 33.19 -9.64
N ARG A 365 -9.01 33.32 -10.42
CA ARG A 365 -8.09 34.48 -10.37
C ARG A 365 -8.75 35.79 -10.81
N ALA A 366 -9.60 35.72 -11.84
CA ALA A 366 -10.33 36.88 -12.33
C ALA A 366 -11.32 37.42 -11.28
N THR A 367 -11.97 36.52 -10.54
CA THR A 367 -12.91 36.89 -9.47
C THR A 367 -12.22 37.42 -8.21
N THR A 368 -11.02 36.92 -7.87
CA THR A 368 -10.23 37.47 -6.76
C THR A 368 -9.71 38.88 -7.06
N ARG A 369 -9.32 39.18 -8.31
CA ARG A 369 -8.88 40.53 -8.72
C ARG A 369 -9.98 41.59 -8.77
N GLN A 370 -11.24 41.19 -8.88
CA GLN A 370 -12.38 42.12 -8.86
C GLN A 370 -12.89 42.41 -7.45
N ALA A 371 -12.46 41.65 -6.45
CA ALA A 371 -12.92 41.74 -5.06
C ALA A 371 -11.92 42.44 -4.11
N VAL A 372 -10.74 42.81 -4.61
CA VAL A 372 -9.74 43.68 -3.97
C VAL A 372 -9.76 45.02 -4.67
#